data_AF-W3VBS5-F1
#
_entry.id   AF-W3VBS5-F1
#
_cell.length_a   1.000
_cell.length_b   1.000
_cell.length_c   1.000
_cell.angle_alpha   90.00
_cell.angle_beta   90.00
_cell.angle_gamma   90.00
#
_symmetry.space_group_name_H-M   'P 1'
#
loop_
_entity.id
_entity.type
_entity.pdbx_description
1 polymer ?
#
loop_
_entity_poly.entity_id
_entity_poly.type
_entity_poly.pdbx_seq_one_letter_code
_entity_poly.pdbx_strand_id
1 'polypeptide(L)'
;MLNIEARRQLKELLPVGMLATKQWLVAQGLNLHFVDNAVRSKTLLPLVTGVFSQFSCQLNWQGVVASLQRMSKTPVHLGGLTALEIAGLAHYITRSHIRTVHLYSSGPLPRWLTRVPLDVYFKGHRTQVLWPESLIVDPTWFKQEQWLAGMPALQFSCPERAIFEVLVDVPKAVSFEHAEQLMQGLYNLSPRKLDALLLTCSSIKVKRLFLWLAEKHQHTWFKKLEPKKYNLGSGKRVIASEGRLDNTWFITVPKGM
;
A
#
# COMPACT_ATOMS: atom_id res chain seq x y z
N MET A 1 -14.48 -24.66 -32.20
CA MET A 1 -13.33 -23.72 -32.14
C MET A 1 -13.46 -22.71 -31.00
N LEU A 2 -14.60 -22.02 -30.80
CA LEU A 2 -14.79 -21.01 -29.73
C LEU A 2 -14.38 -21.44 -28.30
N ASN A 3 -14.55 -22.72 -27.93
CA ASN A 3 -14.29 -23.17 -26.56
C ASN A 3 -12.79 -23.37 -26.25
N ILE A 4 -11.95 -23.62 -27.27
CA ILE A 4 -10.49 -23.81 -27.08
C ILE A 4 -9.82 -22.46 -26.85
N GLU A 5 -10.18 -21.46 -27.65
CA GLU A 5 -9.65 -20.11 -27.54
C GLU A 5 -10.04 -19.44 -26.22
N ALA A 6 -11.30 -19.55 -25.82
CA ALA A 6 -11.77 -19.04 -24.53
C ALA A 6 -11.06 -19.69 -23.33
N ARG A 7 -10.72 -20.99 -23.42
CA ARG A 7 -9.93 -21.69 -22.38
C ARG A 7 -8.48 -21.22 -22.34
N ARG A 8 -7.85 -20.96 -23.50
CA ARG A 8 -6.49 -20.39 -23.57
C ARG A 8 -6.49 -18.99 -22.95
N GLN A 9 -7.43 -18.14 -23.38
CA GLN A 9 -7.59 -16.79 -22.86
C GLN A 9 -7.84 -16.80 -21.35
N LEU A 10 -8.68 -17.71 -20.84
CA LEU A 10 -8.91 -17.83 -19.40
C LEU A 10 -7.62 -18.15 -18.62
N LYS A 11 -6.74 -19.01 -19.16
CA LYS A 11 -5.46 -19.33 -18.52
C LYS A 11 -4.50 -18.14 -18.46
N GLU A 12 -4.48 -17.32 -19.51
CA GLU A 12 -3.67 -16.09 -19.56
C GLU A 12 -4.24 -14.98 -18.66
N LEU A 13 -5.57 -14.86 -18.61
CA LEU A 13 -6.26 -13.86 -17.79
C LEU A 13 -6.21 -14.19 -16.30
N LEU A 14 -6.28 -15.47 -15.93
CA LEU A 14 -6.33 -15.92 -14.56
C LEU A 14 -5.26 -16.98 -14.27
N PRO A 15 -3.98 -16.61 -14.16
CA PRO A 15 -2.93 -17.54 -13.77
C PRO A 15 -3.20 -18.22 -12.42
N VAL A 16 -2.48 -19.31 -12.16
CA VAL A 16 -2.55 -20.03 -10.89
C VAL A 16 -2.12 -19.11 -9.74
N GLY A 17 -2.83 -19.17 -8.62
CA GLY A 17 -2.58 -18.33 -7.45
C GLY A 17 -3.19 -16.92 -7.54
N MET A 18 -3.87 -16.58 -8.64
CA MET A 18 -4.62 -15.34 -8.80
C MET A 18 -6.14 -15.56 -8.68
N LEU A 19 -6.89 -14.47 -8.63
CA LEU A 19 -8.35 -14.45 -8.67
C LEU A 19 -8.86 -13.49 -9.75
N ALA A 20 -10.11 -13.66 -10.16
CA ALA A 20 -10.77 -12.74 -11.08
C ALA A 20 -12.24 -12.56 -10.70
N THR A 21 -12.76 -11.36 -10.93
CA THR A 21 -14.20 -11.12 -10.83
C THR A 21 -14.91 -11.54 -12.11
N LYS A 22 -16.16 -11.97 -11.99
CA LYS A 22 -17.04 -12.25 -13.15
C LYS A 22 -17.08 -11.05 -14.10
N GLN A 23 -17.28 -9.85 -13.54
CA GLN A 23 -17.36 -8.61 -14.30
C GLN A 23 -16.08 -8.33 -15.08
N TRP A 24 -14.92 -8.54 -14.45
CA TRP A 24 -13.63 -8.32 -15.11
C TRP A 24 -13.39 -9.33 -16.22
N LEU A 25 -13.66 -10.63 -16.01
CA LEU A 25 -13.51 -11.65 -17.05
C LEU A 25 -14.33 -11.32 -18.30
N VAL A 26 -15.59 -10.89 -18.11
CA VAL A 26 -16.46 -10.47 -19.22
C VAL A 26 -15.92 -9.22 -19.90
N ALA A 27 -15.43 -8.24 -19.13
CA ALA A 27 -14.81 -7.02 -19.68
C ALA A 27 -13.51 -7.30 -20.45
N GLN A 28 -12.82 -8.42 -20.19
CA GLN A 28 -11.67 -8.89 -20.96
C GLN A 28 -12.06 -9.65 -22.23
N GLY A 29 -13.36 -9.76 -22.55
CA GLY A 29 -13.85 -10.37 -23.79
C GLY A 29 -14.30 -11.83 -23.65
N LEU A 30 -14.27 -12.42 -22.44
CA LEU A 30 -14.84 -13.75 -22.25
C LEU A 30 -16.37 -13.69 -22.28
N ASN A 31 -16.99 -14.58 -23.06
CA ASN A 31 -18.44 -14.69 -23.15
C ASN A 31 -19.05 -15.07 -21.79
N LEU A 32 -20.16 -14.42 -21.42
CA LEU A 32 -20.88 -14.68 -20.16
C LEU A 32 -21.25 -16.16 -19.98
N HIS A 33 -21.78 -16.81 -21.02
CA HIS A 33 -22.11 -18.24 -20.99
C HIS A 33 -20.88 -19.12 -20.83
N PHE A 34 -19.73 -18.72 -21.38
CA PHE A 34 -18.48 -19.44 -21.17
C PHE A 34 -18.05 -19.37 -19.70
N VAL A 35 -18.09 -18.19 -19.08
CA VAL A 35 -17.75 -18.01 -17.66
C VAL A 35 -18.68 -18.84 -16.77
N ASP A 36 -20.00 -18.81 -17.02
CA ASP A 36 -20.97 -19.59 -16.24
C ASP A 36 -20.78 -21.09 -16.44
N ASN A 37 -20.46 -21.53 -17.66
CA ASN A 37 -20.12 -22.92 -17.91
C ASN A 37 -18.81 -23.34 -17.21
N ALA A 38 -17.80 -22.48 -17.17
CA ALA A 38 -16.53 -22.74 -16.50
C ALA A 38 -16.69 -22.89 -14.98
N VAL A 39 -17.62 -22.13 -14.37
CA VAL A 39 -18.00 -22.31 -12.97
C VAL A 39 -18.72 -23.65 -12.77
N ARG A 40 -19.70 -23.97 -13.62
CA ARG A 40 -20.45 -25.24 -13.56
C ARG A 40 -19.54 -26.46 -13.73
N SER A 41 -18.56 -26.37 -14.65
CA SER A 41 -17.58 -27.44 -14.89
C SER A 41 -16.42 -27.46 -13.90
N LYS A 42 -16.45 -26.62 -12.85
CA LYS A 42 -15.39 -26.49 -11.83
C LYS A 42 -14.01 -26.09 -12.37
N THR A 43 -13.97 -25.53 -13.58
CA THR A 43 -12.76 -24.89 -14.12
C THR A 43 -12.49 -23.56 -13.43
N LEU A 44 -13.55 -22.85 -13.05
CA LEU A 44 -13.52 -21.71 -12.14
C LEU A 44 -14.12 -22.11 -10.80
N LEU A 45 -13.34 -21.96 -9.75
CA LEU A 45 -13.75 -22.26 -8.38
C LEU A 45 -14.26 -20.97 -7.72
N PRO A 46 -15.50 -20.93 -7.22
CA PRO A 46 -16.02 -19.77 -6.51
C PRO A 46 -15.32 -19.61 -5.16
N LEU A 47 -14.75 -18.43 -4.92
CA LEU A 47 -14.19 -18.04 -3.63
C LEU A 47 -15.25 -17.30 -2.80
N VAL A 48 -15.89 -16.32 -3.43
CA VAL A 48 -17.03 -15.57 -2.90
C VAL A 48 -17.94 -15.19 -4.08
N THR A 49 -19.09 -14.59 -3.79
CA THR A 49 -20.05 -14.18 -4.82
C THR A 49 -19.37 -13.35 -5.93
N GLY A 50 -19.31 -13.90 -7.14
CA GLY A 50 -18.76 -13.24 -8.33
C GLY A 50 -17.24 -13.15 -8.40
N VAL A 51 -16.50 -13.87 -7.53
CA VAL A 51 -15.03 -13.92 -7.53
C VAL A 51 -14.57 -15.37 -7.58
N PHE A 52 -13.66 -15.66 -8.50
CA PHE A 52 -13.23 -17.00 -8.83
C PHE A 52 -11.70 -17.12 -8.84
N SER A 53 -11.19 -18.32 -8.56
CA SER A 53 -9.82 -18.73 -8.89
C SER A 53 -9.84 -20.00 -9.74
N GLN A 54 -8.72 -20.36 -10.36
CA GLN A 54 -8.59 -21.71 -10.96
C GLN A 54 -8.32 -22.79 -9.90
N PHE A 55 -7.61 -22.44 -8.82
CA PHE A 55 -7.22 -23.35 -7.74
C PHE A 55 -7.36 -22.64 -6.39
N SER A 56 -7.97 -23.29 -5.40
CA SER A 56 -8.16 -22.70 -4.06
C SER A 56 -6.92 -22.85 -3.18
N CYS A 57 -6.22 -23.99 -3.24
CA CYS A 57 -5.06 -24.32 -2.39
C CYS A 57 -3.79 -23.49 -2.68
N GLN A 58 -3.79 -22.66 -3.73
CA GLN A 58 -2.62 -21.88 -4.14
C GLN A 58 -2.85 -20.36 -4.06
N LEU A 59 -4.01 -19.92 -3.56
CA LEU A 59 -4.29 -18.50 -3.41
C LEU A 59 -3.48 -17.93 -2.25
N ASN A 60 -2.72 -16.87 -2.48
CA ASN A 60 -2.01 -16.12 -1.45
C ASN A 60 -2.31 -14.62 -1.56
N TRP A 61 -1.90 -13.84 -0.57
CA TRP A 61 -2.23 -12.41 -0.54
C TRP A 61 -1.59 -11.64 -1.70
N GLN A 62 -0.40 -12.03 -2.15
CA GLN A 62 0.27 -11.42 -3.28
C GLN A 62 -0.55 -11.61 -4.56
N GLY A 63 -1.01 -12.82 -4.84
CA GLY A 63 -1.87 -13.11 -5.98
C GLY A 63 -3.21 -12.38 -5.92
N VAL A 64 -3.81 -12.24 -4.72
CA VAL A 64 -5.00 -11.41 -4.52
C VAL A 64 -4.73 -9.94 -4.85
N VAL A 65 -3.62 -9.37 -4.35
CA VAL A 65 -3.28 -7.97 -4.61
C VAL A 65 -2.92 -7.76 -6.08
N ALA A 66 -2.10 -8.62 -6.69
CA ALA A 66 -1.78 -8.55 -8.11
C ALA A 66 -3.05 -8.59 -8.98
N SER A 67 -4.00 -9.44 -8.60
CA SER A 67 -5.32 -9.49 -9.25
C SER A 67 -6.09 -8.20 -9.05
N LEU A 68 -6.15 -7.69 -7.82
CA LEU A 68 -6.83 -6.43 -7.50
C LEU A 68 -6.24 -5.26 -8.30
N GLN A 69 -4.91 -5.14 -8.38
CA GLN A 69 -4.22 -4.08 -9.12
C GLN A 69 -4.55 -4.13 -10.61
N ARG A 70 -4.59 -5.33 -11.19
CA ARG A 70 -4.95 -5.52 -12.60
C ARG A 70 -6.41 -5.22 -12.89
N MET A 71 -7.31 -5.51 -11.94
CA MET A 71 -8.76 -5.38 -12.14
C MET A 71 -9.31 -4.00 -11.77
N SER A 72 -8.59 -3.21 -10.98
CA SER A 72 -9.10 -1.96 -10.43
C SER A 72 -9.04 -0.85 -11.46
N LYS A 73 -10.18 -0.17 -11.67
CA LYS A 73 -10.23 1.07 -12.48
C LYS A 73 -9.48 2.22 -11.83
N THR A 74 -9.52 2.26 -10.51
CA THR A 74 -8.78 3.22 -9.70
C THR A 74 -7.49 2.56 -9.24
N PRO A 75 -6.32 3.21 -9.38
CA PRO A 75 -5.06 2.62 -8.92
C PRO A 75 -5.12 2.18 -7.46
N VAL A 76 -4.65 0.96 -7.21
CA VAL A 76 -4.45 0.40 -5.87
C VAL A 76 -2.98 0.03 -5.76
N HIS A 77 -2.33 0.38 -4.65
CA HIS A 77 -0.94 0.00 -4.40
C HIS A 77 -0.74 -0.46 -2.97
N LEU A 78 0.33 -1.24 -2.77
CA LEU A 78 0.82 -1.58 -1.45
C LEU A 78 1.57 -0.36 -0.89
N GLY A 79 1.18 0.10 0.30
CA GLY A 79 1.74 1.30 0.91
C GLY A 79 2.06 1.12 2.38
N GLY A 80 2.52 2.19 3.02
CA GLY A 80 2.83 2.20 4.44
C GLY A 80 3.77 1.06 4.89
N LEU A 81 3.39 0.37 5.96
CA LEU A 81 4.19 -0.72 6.56
C LEU A 81 4.45 -1.86 5.57
N THR A 82 3.47 -2.25 4.76
CA THR A 82 3.65 -3.34 3.79
C THR A 82 4.65 -2.99 2.70
N ALA A 83 4.68 -1.73 2.26
CA ALA A 83 5.67 -1.26 1.29
C ALA A 83 7.09 -1.20 1.87
N LEU A 84 7.23 -0.79 3.14
CA LEU A 84 8.52 -0.82 3.85
C LEU A 84 9.01 -2.26 4.07
N GLU A 85 8.11 -3.19 4.41
CA GLU A 85 8.42 -4.62 4.52
C GLU A 85 8.95 -5.19 3.21
N ILE A 86 8.25 -4.95 2.09
CA ILE A 86 8.68 -5.42 0.77
C ILE A 86 10.04 -4.81 0.39
N ALA A 87 10.29 -3.56 0.77
CA ALA A 87 11.59 -2.91 0.55
C ALA A 87 12.71 -3.41 1.48
N GLY A 88 12.44 -4.33 2.41
CA GLY A 88 13.40 -4.83 3.40
C GLY A 88 13.71 -3.83 4.52
N LEU A 89 12.84 -2.86 4.76
CA LEU A 89 13.04 -1.72 5.69
C LEU A 89 12.12 -1.76 6.92
N ALA A 90 11.31 -2.82 7.07
CA ALA A 90 10.52 -3.06 8.27
C ALA A 90 11.20 -4.13 9.14
N HIS A 91 12.14 -3.71 9.98
CA HIS A 91 12.67 -4.56 11.04
C HIS A 91 11.66 -4.56 12.19
N TYR A 92 11.26 -5.74 12.68
CA TYR A 92 10.23 -5.95 13.72
C TYR A 92 8.77 -5.84 13.24
N ILE A 93 8.38 -6.75 12.34
CA ILE A 93 6.95 -7.05 12.15
C ILE A 93 6.45 -7.76 13.41
N THR A 94 5.44 -7.19 14.06
CA THR A 94 4.74 -7.80 15.19
C THR A 94 4.33 -9.23 14.83
N ARG A 95 4.61 -10.20 15.70
CA ARG A 95 4.16 -11.60 15.59
C ARG A 95 2.64 -11.71 15.82
N SER A 96 1.85 -10.98 15.05
CA SER A 96 0.41 -11.23 14.95
C SER A 96 0.20 -12.56 14.23
N HIS A 97 -0.77 -13.35 14.70
CA HIS A 97 -1.21 -14.55 13.98
C HIS A 97 -1.82 -14.22 12.60
N ILE A 98 -2.35 -13.00 12.43
CA ILE A 98 -2.98 -12.56 11.18
C ILE A 98 -2.13 -11.43 10.57
N ARG A 99 -1.68 -11.64 9.33
CA ARG A 99 -0.91 -10.65 8.56
C ARG A 99 -1.83 -9.49 8.15
N THR A 100 -1.36 -8.25 8.31
CA THR A 100 -2.08 -7.07 7.79
C THR A 100 -1.40 -6.56 6.52
N VAL A 101 -2.17 -6.42 5.44
CA VAL A 101 -1.71 -5.87 4.15
C VAL A 101 -2.33 -4.50 3.95
N HIS A 102 -1.49 -3.46 3.87
CA HIS A 102 -1.90 -2.07 3.72
C HIS A 102 -2.05 -1.72 2.24
N LEU A 103 -3.29 -1.42 1.83
CA LEU A 103 -3.65 -1.04 0.47
C LEU A 103 -4.10 0.41 0.42
N TYR A 104 -3.56 1.16 -0.53
CA TYR A 104 -3.87 2.57 -0.72
C TYR A 104 -4.56 2.76 -2.07
N SER A 105 -5.65 3.52 -2.07
CA SER A 105 -6.37 3.89 -3.28
C SER A 105 -7.11 5.21 -3.09
N SER A 106 -7.41 5.91 -4.19
CA SER A 106 -8.32 7.05 -4.15
C SER A 106 -9.79 6.60 -3.99
N GLY A 107 -10.12 5.39 -4.45
CA GLY A 107 -11.45 4.79 -4.41
C GLY A 107 -11.65 3.82 -3.23
N PRO A 108 -12.91 3.43 -2.92
CA PRO A 108 -13.17 2.38 -1.94
C PRO A 108 -12.64 1.03 -2.46
N LEU A 109 -12.08 0.21 -1.56
CA LEU A 109 -11.69 -1.15 -1.92
C LEU A 109 -12.93 -2.02 -2.15
N PRO A 110 -12.85 -3.04 -3.04
CA PRO A 110 -13.97 -3.93 -3.28
C PRO A 110 -14.37 -4.72 -2.03
N ARG A 111 -15.67 -4.78 -1.73
CA ARG A 111 -16.21 -5.48 -0.54
C ARG A 111 -15.82 -6.96 -0.49
N TRP A 112 -15.69 -7.60 -1.67
CA TRP A 112 -15.33 -9.01 -1.77
C TRP A 112 -13.96 -9.33 -1.16
N LEU A 113 -13.04 -8.36 -1.09
CA LEU A 113 -11.68 -8.56 -0.61
C LEU A 113 -11.64 -9.08 0.84
N THR A 114 -12.52 -8.56 1.70
CA THR A 114 -12.65 -8.97 3.11
C THR A 114 -13.27 -10.35 3.31
N ARG A 115 -13.90 -10.90 2.27
CA ARG A 115 -14.61 -12.18 2.32
C ARG A 115 -13.79 -13.33 1.72
N VAL A 116 -12.66 -13.03 1.07
CA VAL A 116 -11.78 -14.05 0.52
C VAL A 116 -11.23 -14.89 1.67
N PRO A 117 -11.28 -16.23 1.61
CA PRO A 117 -10.87 -17.11 2.69
C PRO A 117 -9.33 -17.19 2.77
N LEU A 118 -8.71 -16.16 3.35
CA LEU A 118 -7.27 -16.07 3.61
C LEU A 118 -7.04 -15.55 5.03
N ASP A 119 -5.99 -16.04 5.68
CA ASP A 119 -5.54 -15.57 7.00
C ASP A 119 -4.78 -14.23 6.92
N VAL A 120 -5.37 -13.27 6.19
CA VAL A 120 -4.80 -11.96 5.93
C VAL A 120 -5.88 -10.90 6.04
N TYR A 121 -5.59 -9.84 6.80
CA TYR A 121 -6.44 -8.67 6.91
C TYR A 121 -5.98 -7.58 5.93
N PHE A 122 -6.82 -7.24 4.96
CA PHE A 122 -6.55 -6.14 4.02
C PHE A 122 -7.07 -4.81 4.58
N LYS A 123 -6.15 -3.93 4.98
CA LYS A 123 -6.47 -2.60 5.51
C LYS A 123 -6.42 -1.56 4.38
N GLY A 124 -7.56 -0.93 4.10
CA GLY A 124 -7.67 0.12 3.07
C GLY A 124 -7.40 1.53 3.60
N HIS A 125 -6.67 2.32 2.80
CA HIS A 125 -6.28 3.70 3.09
C HIS A 125 -6.59 4.63 1.91
N ARG A 126 -6.88 5.89 2.21
CA ARG A 126 -7.17 6.92 1.20
C ARG A 126 -5.89 7.69 0.84
N THR A 127 -5.54 7.70 -0.44
CA THR A 127 -4.35 8.41 -0.92
C THR A 127 -4.46 9.92 -0.83
N GLN A 128 -5.68 10.46 -0.97
CA GLN A 128 -5.94 11.92 -0.97
C GLN A 128 -5.70 12.58 0.39
N VAL A 129 -5.51 11.79 1.46
CA VAL A 129 -5.13 12.31 2.79
C VAL A 129 -3.74 12.95 2.75
N LEU A 130 -2.86 12.45 1.88
CA LEU A 130 -1.48 12.91 1.75
C LEU A 130 -1.21 13.60 0.43
N TRP A 131 -1.73 13.04 -0.66
CA TRP A 131 -1.19 13.30 -1.99
C TRP A 131 -2.23 13.95 -2.91
N PRO A 132 -1.84 14.95 -3.71
CA PRO A 132 -2.66 15.42 -4.83
C PRO A 132 -2.75 14.35 -5.92
N GLU A 133 -3.74 14.46 -6.80
CA GLU A 133 -3.98 13.48 -7.87
C GLU A 133 -2.75 13.27 -8.78
N SER A 134 -2.00 14.34 -9.07
CA SER A 134 -0.78 14.30 -9.87
C SER A 134 0.27 13.32 -9.32
N LEU A 135 0.45 13.27 -8.00
CA LEU A 135 1.40 12.36 -7.35
C LEU A 135 0.84 10.93 -7.21
N ILE A 136 -0.48 10.80 -7.11
CA ILE A 136 -1.15 9.50 -6.96
C ILE A 136 -0.93 8.63 -8.20
N VAL A 137 -0.97 9.22 -9.40
CA VAL A 137 -0.84 8.50 -10.67
C VAL A 137 0.58 8.44 -11.23
N ASP A 138 1.52 9.19 -10.64
CA ASP A 138 2.89 9.28 -11.13
C ASP A 138 3.70 8.00 -10.79
N PRO A 139 4.20 7.25 -11.80
CA PRO A 139 4.92 6.00 -11.60
C PRO A 139 6.25 6.15 -10.84
N THR A 140 6.84 7.34 -10.76
CA THR A 140 8.15 7.56 -10.10
C THR A 140 8.13 7.30 -8.59
N TRP A 141 6.94 7.31 -8.00
CA TRP A 141 6.69 7.06 -6.57
C TRP A 141 6.40 5.61 -6.24
N PHE A 142 6.46 4.74 -7.25
CA PHE A 142 6.19 3.32 -7.11
C PHE A 142 7.41 2.49 -7.49
N LYS A 143 7.46 1.30 -6.92
CA LYS A 143 8.37 0.21 -7.26
C LYS A 143 7.54 -1.02 -7.59
N GLN A 144 8.19 -1.98 -8.26
CA GLN A 144 7.61 -3.26 -8.58
C GLN A 144 8.38 -4.37 -7.87
N GLU A 145 7.65 -5.33 -7.30
CA GLU A 145 8.22 -6.52 -6.66
C GLU A 145 7.75 -7.77 -7.40
N GLN A 146 8.72 -8.61 -7.80
CA GLN A 146 8.43 -9.90 -8.42
C GLN A 146 8.21 -10.95 -7.34
N TRP A 147 6.95 -11.21 -7.01
CA TRP A 147 6.58 -12.15 -5.94
C TRP A 147 6.57 -13.62 -6.38
N LEU A 148 6.40 -13.89 -7.68
CA LEU A 148 6.44 -15.23 -8.25
C LEU A 148 6.80 -15.17 -9.74
N ALA A 149 7.73 -16.00 -10.21
CA ALA A 149 8.15 -16.00 -11.61
C ALA A 149 6.95 -16.19 -12.57
N GLY A 150 6.89 -15.37 -13.63
CA GLY A 150 5.82 -15.40 -14.62
C GLY A 150 4.49 -14.76 -14.18
N MET A 151 4.39 -14.24 -12.95
CA MET A 151 3.21 -13.51 -12.47
C MET A 151 3.36 -11.98 -12.64
N PRO A 152 2.25 -11.24 -12.77
CA PRO A 152 2.29 -9.78 -12.73
C PRO A 152 2.93 -9.28 -11.43
N ALA A 153 3.92 -8.38 -11.56
CA ALA A 153 4.60 -7.79 -10.40
C ALA A 153 3.64 -6.97 -9.53
N LEU A 154 3.95 -6.90 -8.23
CA LEU A 154 3.21 -6.08 -7.28
C LEU A 154 3.70 -4.64 -7.34
N GLN A 155 2.79 -3.69 -7.51
CA GLN A 155 3.14 -2.28 -7.39
C GLN A 155 3.04 -1.81 -5.93
N PHE A 156 4.10 -1.20 -5.41
CA PHE A 156 4.17 -0.69 -4.05
C PHE A 156 4.84 0.69 -3.97
N SER A 157 4.55 1.46 -2.93
CA SER A 157 5.17 2.78 -2.72
C SER A 157 6.67 2.67 -2.50
N CYS A 158 7.45 3.57 -3.09
CA CYS A 158 8.87 3.67 -2.75
C CYS A 158 9.05 4.04 -1.26
N PRO A 159 10.19 3.69 -0.62
CA PRO A 159 10.38 3.91 0.81
C PRO A 159 10.13 5.35 1.28
N GLU A 160 10.52 6.35 0.46
CA GLU A 160 10.30 7.77 0.75
C GLU A 160 8.81 8.11 0.89
N ARG A 161 7.96 7.51 0.06
CA ARG A 161 6.51 7.70 0.11
C ARG A 161 5.88 6.84 1.20
N ALA A 162 6.34 5.61 1.35
CA ALA A 162 5.79 4.64 2.30
C ALA A 162 5.91 5.13 3.76
N ILE A 163 7.02 5.80 4.13
CA ILE A 163 7.14 6.33 5.49
C ILE A 163 6.13 7.45 5.78
N PHE A 164 5.81 8.33 4.83
CA PHE A 164 4.77 9.35 5.00
C PHE A 164 3.39 8.71 5.21
N GLU A 165 3.13 7.62 4.47
CA GLU A 165 1.93 6.80 4.60
C GLU A 165 1.82 6.17 6.01
N VAL A 166 2.92 5.63 6.56
CA VAL A 166 2.96 5.13 7.95
C VAL A 166 2.61 6.22 8.97
N LEU A 167 3.18 7.43 8.81
CA LEU A 167 3.03 8.53 9.76
C LEU A 167 1.60 9.10 9.84
N VAL A 168 0.73 8.80 8.87
CA VAL A 168 -0.70 9.11 8.96
C VAL A 168 -1.33 8.43 10.18
N ASP A 169 -0.96 7.18 10.43
CA ASP A 169 -1.55 6.31 11.43
C ASP A 169 -1.00 6.55 12.85
N VAL A 170 0.02 7.40 13.02
CA VAL A 170 0.61 7.73 14.34
C VAL A 170 -0.25 8.72 15.13
N PRO A 171 -0.54 8.53 16.43
CA PRO A 171 -0.12 7.42 17.29
C PRO A 171 -1.15 6.28 17.39
N LYS A 172 -2.22 6.32 16.59
CA LYS A 172 -3.40 5.48 16.79
C LYS A 172 -3.15 4.02 16.44
N ALA A 173 -2.75 3.75 15.21
CA ALA A 173 -2.51 2.39 14.71
C ALA A 173 -1.01 2.05 14.61
N VAL A 174 -0.16 3.07 14.65
CA VAL A 174 1.30 2.93 14.71
C VAL A 174 1.78 3.76 15.89
N SER A 175 2.54 3.17 16.82
CA SER A 175 3.07 3.92 17.96
C SER A 175 4.21 4.84 17.54
N PHE A 176 4.58 5.79 18.40
CA PHE A 176 5.73 6.65 18.14
C PHE A 176 7.04 5.86 18.11
N GLU A 177 7.19 4.89 19.00
CA GLU A 177 8.36 4.01 19.10
C GLU A 177 8.53 3.21 17.82
N HIS A 178 7.45 2.63 17.29
CA HIS A 178 7.52 1.89 16.04
C HIS A 178 7.85 2.82 14.85
N ALA A 179 7.25 4.01 14.79
CA ALA A 179 7.58 4.99 13.76
C ALA A 179 9.05 5.44 13.83
N GLU A 180 9.59 5.61 15.04
CA GLU A 180 10.97 6.01 15.27
C GLU A 180 11.98 4.91 14.91
N GLN A 181 11.66 3.65 15.24
CA GLN A 181 12.44 2.47 14.83
C GLN A 181 12.49 2.32 13.31
N LEU A 182 11.34 2.50 12.63
CA LEU A 182 11.31 2.51 11.17
C LEU A 182 12.21 3.61 10.64
N MET A 183 12.07 4.84 11.14
CA MET A 183 12.88 5.99 10.72
C MET A 183 14.38 5.77 10.92
N GLN A 184 14.81 5.05 11.96
CA GLN A 184 16.21 4.69 12.18
C GLN A 184 16.79 3.88 11.01
N GLY A 185 16.01 2.95 10.44
CA GLY A 185 16.41 2.10 9.32
C GLY A 185 16.44 2.80 7.95
N LEU A 186 15.94 4.03 7.84
CA LEU A 186 15.78 4.75 6.56
C LEU A 186 17.01 5.59 6.19
N TYR A 187 18.22 5.06 6.32
CA TYR A 187 19.47 5.81 6.06
C TYR A 187 19.75 6.08 4.58
N ASN A 188 19.11 5.35 3.66
CA ASN A 188 19.38 5.39 2.21
C ASN A 188 18.27 6.08 1.37
N LEU A 189 17.44 6.92 1.97
CA LEU A 189 16.39 7.63 1.24
C LEU A 189 16.95 8.69 0.28
N SER A 190 16.30 8.86 -0.88
CA SER A 190 16.65 9.91 -1.84
C SER A 190 16.21 11.29 -1.35
N PRO A 191 17.15 12.24 -1.12
CA PRO A 191 16.80 13.59 -0.69
C PRO A 191 15.91 14.33 -1.69
N ARG A 192 16.13 14.10 -3.00
CA ARG A 192 15.31 14.72 -4.07
C ARG A 192 13.86 14.26 -4.01
N LYS A 193 13.64 12.97 -3.75
CA LYS A 193 12.29 12.41 -3.59
C LYS A 193 11.63 12.94 -2.31
N LEU A 194 12.37 12.99 -1.21
CA LEU A 194 11.89 13.56 0.06
C LEU A 194 11.49 15.03 -0.07
N ASP A 195 12.31 15.85 -0.73
CA ASP A 195 12.03 17.27 -0.96
C ASP A 195 10.72 17.46 -1.74
N ALA A 196 10.56 16.73 -2.84
CA ALA A 196 9.33 16.76 -3.64
C ALA A 196 8.09 16.26 -2.86
N LEU A 197 8.24 15.22 -2.03
CA LEU A 197 7.14 14.75 -1.16
C LEU A 197 6.80 15.77 -0.06
N LEU A 198 7.78 16.43 0.56
CA LEU A 198 7.55 17.45 1.58
C LEU A 198 6.87 18.70 1.00
N LEU A 199 7.21 19.08 -0.22
CA LEU A 199 6.57 20.19 -0.94
C LEU A 199 5.10 19.89 -1.27
N THR A 200 4.79 18.65 -1.68
CA THR A 200 3.46 18.26 -2.18
C THR A 200 2.54 17.66 -1.12
N CYS A 201 3.08 17.14 -0.02
CA CYS A 201 2.29 16.51 1.04
C CYS A 201 1.29 17.50 1.63
N SER A 202 0.01 17.09 1.64
CA SER A 202 -1.11 17.90 2.13
C SER A 202 -1.21 17.91 3.66
N SER A 203 -0.61 16.93 4.34
CA SER A 203 -0.72 16.78 5.79
C SER A 203 0.40 17.50 6.54
N ILE A 204 0.06 18.62 7.19
CA ILE A 204 0.97 19.34 8.09
C ILE A 204 1.48 18.44 9.23
N LYS A 205 0.59 17.60 9.77
CA LYS A 205 0.93 16.64 10.84
C LYS A 205 2.06 15.73 10.38
N VAL A 206 1.93 15.12 9.20
CA VAL A 206 2.90 14.15 8.70
C VAL A 206 4.23 14.82 8.37
N LYS A 207 4.21 16.01 7.75
CA LYS A 207 5.44 16.77 7.46
C LYS A 207 6.25 17.09 8.73
N ARG A 208 5.59 17.64 9.75
CA ARG A 208 6.24 17.97 11.03
C ARG A 208 6.74 16.73 11.75
N LEU A 209 5.94 15.66 11.80
CA LEU A 209 6.33 14.42 12.46
C LEU A 209 7.50 13.74 11.75
N PHE A 210 7.51 13.74 10.41
CA PHE A 210 8.63 13.23 9.62
C PHE A 210 9.92 13.98 9.91
N LEU A 211 9.88 15.33 9.88
CA LEU A 211 11.06 16.16 10.11
C LEU A 211 11.60 16.01 11.55
N TRP A 212 10.71 15.95 12.54
CA TRP A 212 11.08 15.72 13.93
C TRP A 212 11.78 14.36 14.12
N LEU A 213 11.23 13.28 13.56
CA LEU A 213 11.88 11.96 13.61
C LEU A 213 13.19 11.92 12.82
N ALA A 214 13.27 12.60 11.67
CA ALA A 214 14.46 12.63 10.83
C ALA A 214 15.61 13.38 11.50
N GLU A 215 15.32 14.49 12.18
CA GLU A 215 16.31 15.28 12.93
C GLU A 215 16.96 14.46 14.04
N LYS A 216 16.16 13.66 14.76
CA LYS A 216 16.66 12.80 15.85
C LYS A 216 17.72 11.80 15.38
N HIS A 217 17.52 11.19 14.21
CA HIS A 217 18.44 10.19 13.66
C HIS A 217 19.60 10.79 12.84
N GLN A 218 19.54 12.09 12.53
CA GLN A 218 20.60 12.85 11.84
C GLN A 218 21.12 12.19 10.54
N HIS A 219 20.24 11.56 9.79
CA HIS A 219 20.59 10.92 8.52
C HIS A 219 21.29 11.88 7.56
N THR A 220 22.23 11.37 6.75
CA THR A 220 23.01 12.22 5.83
C THR A 220 22.14 12.93 4.80
N TRP A 221 21.02 12.32 4.39
CA TRP A 221 20.04 12.94 3.50
C TRP A 221 19.26 14.08 4.15
N PHE A 222 19.13 14.11 5.48
CA PHE A 222 18.39 15.16 6.20
C PHE A 222 19.06 16.53 6.03
N LYS A 223 20.40 16.55 6.01
CA LYS A 223 21.21 17.77 5.77
C LYS A 223 20.97 18.42 4.41
N LYS A 224 20.35 17.70 3.47
CA LYS A 224 20.05 18.18 2.12
C LYS A 224 18.61 18.71 2.00
N LEU A 225 17.81 18.61 3.06
CA LEU A 225 16.46 19.16 3.12
C LEU A 225 16.53 20.62 3.58
N GLU A 226 15.60 21.44 3.10
CA GLU A 226 15.51 22.84 3.44
C GLU A 226 14.14 23.15 4.06
N PRO A 227 13.98 22.95 5.38
CA PRO A 227 12.68 23.06 6.06
C PRO A 227 11.88 24.33 5.79
N LYS A 228 12.58 25.46 5.55
CA LYS A 228 11.97 26.76 5.25
C LYS A 228 11.18 26.78 3.94
N LYS A 229 11.43 25.86 3.01
CA LYS A 229 10.69 25.74 1.74
C LYS A 229 9.33 25.06 1.91
N TYR A 230 9.15 24.29 2.98
CA TYR A 230 7.96 23.47 3.14
C TYR A 230 6.87 24.22 3.89
N ASN A 231 5.62 24.10 3.42
CA ASN A 231 4.49 24.56 4.21
C ASN A 231 4.32 23.64 5.43
N LEU A 232 4.81 24.08 6.59
CA LEU A 232 4.66 23.40 7.86
C LEU A 232 3.46 23.92 8.67
N GLY A 233 2.61 24.79 8.11
CA GLY A 233 1.48 25.39 8.80
C GLY A 233 1.89 26.25 10.00
N SER A 234 0.89 26.81 10.69
CA SER A 234 1.08 27.67 11.87
C SER A 234 0.53 27.01 13.14
N GLY A 235 0.97 27.51 14.30
CA GLY A 235 0.49 27.07 15.61
C GLY A 235 1.00 25.70 16.06
N LYS A 236 0.64 25.33 17.29
CA LYS A 236 1.04 24.05 17.92
C LYS A 236 0.18 22.90 17.38
N ARG A 237 0.80 21.74 17.14
CA ARG A 237 0.09 20.52 16.72
C ARG A 237 0.29 19.42 17.77
N VAL A 238 -0.77 19.12 18.51
CA VAL A 238 -0.72 18.05 19.52
C VAL A 238 -0.85 16.70 18.82
N ILE A 239 0.19 15.85 18.90
CA ILE A 239 0.12 14.46 18.45
C ILE A 239 0.11 13.49 19.64
N ALA A 240 0.93 13.75 20.66
CA ALA A 240 0.87 13.09 21.97
C ALA A 240 0.17 14.00 22.99
N SER A 241 -0.98 13.59 23.52
CA SER A 241 -1.77 14.41 24.47
C SER A 241 -0.99 14.74 25.75
N GLU A 242 -0.23 13.78 26.28
CA GLU A 242 0.58 13.94 27.50
C GLU A 242 2.07 14.25 27.20
N GLY A 243 2.34 14.73 25.99
CA GLY A 243 3.68 14.93 25.48
C GLY A 243 4.33 16.26 25.91
N ARG A 244 5.53 16.51 25.37
CA ARG A 244 6.23 17.79 25.44
C ARG A 244 6.15 18.49 24.09
N LEU A 245 6.03 19.82 24.10
CA LEU A 245 6.14 20.62 22.88
C LEU A 245 7.59 20.66 22.43
N ASP A 246 7.83 20.22 21.20
CA ASP A 246 9.03 20.53 20.44
C ASP A 246 8.87 21.91 19.79
N ASN A 247 9.80 22.82 20.09
CA ASN A 247 9.76 24.21 19.62
C ASN A 247 10.32 24.39 18.20
N THR A 248 11.09 23.41 17.70
CA THR A 248 11.66 23.45 16.33
C THR A 248 10.56 23.18 15.31
N TRP A 249 9.75 22.14 15.54
CA TRP A 249 8.73 21.65 14.63
C TRP A 249 7.30 21.99 15.06
N PHE A 250 7.13 22.67 16.20
CA PHE A 250 5.83 23.05 16.79
C PHE A 250 4.86 21.86 16.92
N ILE A 251 5.38 20.74 17.43
CA ILE A 251 4.66 19.47 17.53
C ILE A 251 4.75 18.93 18.96
N THR A 252 3.66 18.38 19.49
CA THR A 252 3.67 17.73 20.81
C THR A 252 3.94 16.24 20.63
N VAL A 253 5.03 15.76 21.23
CA VAL A 253 5.59 14.40 21.09
C VAL A 253 5.80 13.77 22.47
N PRO A 254 5.90 12.42 22.58
CA PRO A 254 6.05 11.76 23.88
C PRO A 254 7.23 12.29 24.70
N LYS A 255 7.09 12.30 26.02
CA LYS A 255 8.18 12.66 26.93
C LYS A 255 9.22 11.53 26.92
N GLY A 256 10.50 11.85 26.70
CA GLY A 256 11.58 10.87 26.71
C GLY A 256 11.92 10.23 25.36
N MET A 257 11.27 10.71 24.28
CA MET A 257 11.73 10.46 22.91
C MET A 257 12.44 11.68 22.34
#